data_AF-G7W582-F1
#
_entry.id   AF-G7W582-F1
#
_cell.length_a   1.000
_cell.length_b   1.000
_cell.length_c   1.000
_cell.angle_alpha   90.00
_cell.angle_beta   90.00
_cell.angle_gamma   90.00
#
_symmetry.space_group_name_H-M   'P 1'
#
loop_
_entity.id
_entity.type
_entity.pdbx_description
1 polymer ?
#
loop_
_entity_poly.entity_id
_entity_poly.type
_entity_poly.pdbx_seq_one_letter_code
_entity_poly.pdbx_strand_id
1 'polypeptide(L)'
;MELFKKYKGLILLLLMSHVFLSLYGCSLNKQYSQKEQKVQEETAISCIEAINYDLNDMVDYFAPNVVFVNILPDGTKETIENREGLMTIISNMIKDDVKFSVETIKHENGLVVIEGRETDYLTELKELKKGIRYSCRFSFDNGKIGYIVYEENKDDKKLLDSSIKGVTGMYLESDGEKIKITECPVGQSAEKSGLKQGDVVESVEGMKVIEMRHGTEEAVNRIRGPVGTKVNLSIRRNRKLFDVELLRN
;
A
#
# COMPACT_ATOMS: atom_id res chain seq x y z
N MET A 1 24.42 -16.21 53.36
CA MET A 1 23.91 -14.83 53.52
C MET A 1 24.50 -13.87 52.49
N GLU A 2 24.78 -14.32 51.25
CA GLU A 2 25.37 -13.50 50.17
C GLU A 2 24.58 -13.54 48.85
N LEU A 3 23.50 -14.31 48.76
CA LEU A 3 22.62 -14.30 47.58
C LEU A 3 21.59 -13.14 47.58
N PHE A 4 21.36 -12.49 48.72
CA PHE A 4 20.36 -11.42 48.85
C PHE A 4 20.84 -10.00 48.51
N LYS A 5 22.15 -9.77 48.34
CA LYS A 5 22.69 -8.45 47.97
C LYS A 5 22.71 -8.20 46.47
N LYS A 6 22.72 -9.24 45.63
CA LYS A 6 22.83 -9.09 44.16
C LYS A 6 21.50 -8.79 43.46
N TYR A 7 20.36 -9.05 44.12
CA TYR A 7 19.03 -8.91 43.52
C TYR A 7 18.22 -7.68 43.98
N LYS A 8 18.74 -6.86 44.90
CA LYS A 8 18.06 -5.60 45.28
C LYS A 8 17.96 -4.60 44.11
N GLY A 9 18.90 -4.62 43.17
CA GLY A 9 18.83 -3.80 41.95
C GLY A 9 17.88 -4.35 40.89
N LEU A 10 17.71 -5.67 40.81
CA LEU A 10 16.89 -6.32 39.77
C LEU A 10 15.39 -6.28 40.11
N ILE A 11 15.04 -6.34 41.39
CA ILE A 11 13.64 -6.23 41.86
C ILE A 11 13.12 -4.78 41.75
N LEU A 12 14.00 -3.78 41.91
CA LEU A 12 13.62 -2.36 41.74
C LEU A 12 13.37 -1.99 40.26
N LEU A 13 14.05 -2.66 39.32
CA LEU A 13 13.84 -2.49 37.88
C LEU A 13 12.56 -3.15 37.36
N LEU A 14 12.13 -4.26 37.96
CA LEU A 14 10.84 -4.91 37.64
C LEU A 14 9.63 -4.19 38.26
N LEU A 15 9.81 -3.46 39.36
CA LEU A 15 8.77 -2.57 39.90
C LEU A 15 8.64 -1.27 39.08
N MET A 16 9.72 -0.77 38.48
CA MET A 16 9.66 0.38 37.56
C MET A 16 9.05 0.05 36.20
N SER A 17 9.08 -1.21 35.75
CA SER A 17 8.36 -1.62 34.52
C SER A 17 6.86 -1.84 34.75
N HIS A 18 6.43 -2.07 35.99
CA HIS A 18 5.00 -2.15 36.33
C HIS A 18 4.38 -0.79 36.64
N VAL A 19 5.18 0.23 36.99
CA VAL A 19 4.69 1.61 37.19
C VAL A 19 4.50 2.37 35.87
N PHE A 20 5.17 1.98 34.79
CA PHE A 20 4.92 2.57 33.47
C PHE A 20 3.65 2.05 32.78
N LEU A 21 3.14 0.86 33.13
CA LEU A 21 1.83 0.39 32.65
C LEU A 21 0.65 0.97 33.44
N SER A 22 0.86 1.54 34.63
CA SER A 22 -0.22 2.20 35.39
C SER A 22 -0.41 3.68 35.06
N LEU A 23 0.48 4.31 34.29
CA LEU A 23 0.33 5.71 33.85
C LEU A 23 -0.40 5.87 32.50
N TYR A 24 -0.60 4.78 31.75
CA TYR A 24 -1.58 4.73 30.65
C TYR A 24 -2.99 4.32 31.13
N GLY A 25 -3.14 4.01 32.42
CA GLY A 25 -4.43 3.67 33.04
C GLY A 25 -5.39 4.85 33.26
N CYS A 26 -4.95 6.08 33.01
CA CYS A 26 -5.77 7.30 33.15
C CYS A 26 -6.08 7.95 31.79
N SER A 27 -6.51 7.19 30.78
CA SER A 27 -7.17 7.78 29.60
C SER A 27 -8.06 6.81 28.79
N LEU A 28 -8.39 5.63 29.31
CA LEU A 28 -9.20 4.65 28.57
C LEU A 28 -10.71 4.94 28.60
N ASN A 29 -11.16 6.08 29.11
CA ASN A 29 -12.57 6.48 29.12
C ASN A 29 -12.74 8.02 29.15
N LYS A 30 -12.03 8.75 28.30
CA LYS A 30 -12.36 10.17 28.08
C LYS A 30 -13.62 10.21 27.23
N GLN A 31 -14.77 10.36 27.88
CA GLN A 31 -16.06 10.46 27.19
C GLN A 31 -16.17 11.86 26.56
N TYR A 32 -15.75 11.99 25.31
CA TYR A 32 -15.87 13.23 24.54
C TYR A 32 -17.33 13.63 24.38
N SER A 33 -17.60 14.93 24.41
CA SER A 33 -18.92 15.45 24.04
C SER A 33 -19.25 15.11 22.59
N GLN A 34 -20.54 15.01 22.25
CA GLN A 34 -20.97 14.78 20.87
C GLN A 34 -20.41 15.83 19.89
N LYS A 35 -20.23 17.07 20.36
CA LYS A 35 -19.63 18.14 19.57
C LYS A 35 -18.15 17.88 19.27
N GLU A 36 -17.38 17.46 20.26
CA GLU A 36 -15.97 17.12 20.08
C GLU A 36 -15.79 15.89 19.18
N GLN A 37 -16.62 14.86 19.39
CA GLN A 37 -16.66 13.67 18.52
C GLN A 37 -16.89 14.05 17.06
N LYS A 38 -17.86 14.92 16.79
CA LYS A 38 -18.15 15.37 15.42
C LYS A 38 -16.97 16.13 14.80
N VAL A 39 -16.28 16.98 15.56
CA VAL A 39 -15.09 17.70 15.07
C VAL A 39 -13.95 16.72 14.76
N GLN A 40 -13.75 15.70 15.58
CA GLN A 40 -12.76 14.65 15.33
C GLN A 40 -13.10 13.84 14.07
N GLU A 41 -14.37 13.49 13.87
CA GLU A 41 -14.85 12.81 12.67
C GLU A 41 -14.59 13.65 11.41
N GLU A 42 -14.99 14.92 11.42
CA GLU A 42 -14.76 15.85 10.31
C GLU A 42 -13.26 15.99 10.01
N THR A 43 -12.43 16.11 11.04
CA THR A 43 -10.97 16.21 10.88
C THR A 43 -10.36 14.94 10.28
N ALA A 44 -10.79 13.75 10.73
CA ALA A 44 -10.31 12.48 10.18
C ALA A 44 -10.71 12.30 8.71
N ILE A 45 -11.95 12.64 8.37
CA ILE A 45 -12.45 12.59 6.99
C ILE A 45 -11.64 13.55 6.11
N SER A 46 -11.52 14.81 6.51
CA SER A 46 -10.74 15.79 5.74
C SER A 46 -9.28 15.38 5.58
N CYS A 47 -8.69 14.73 6.58
CA CYS A 47 -7.34 14.17 6.48
C CYS A 47 -7.26 13.07 5.41
N ILE A 48 -8.20 12.14 5.36
CA ILE A 48 -8.23 11.07 4.35
C ILE A 48 -8.48 11.64 2.95
N GLU A 49 -9.48 12.52 2.82
CA GLU A 49 -9.87 13.10 1.54
C GLU A 49 -8.79 14.02 0.95
N ALA A 50 -8.00 14.69 1.80
CA ALA A 50 -6.89 15.54 1.35
C ALA A 50 -5.83 14.77 0.54
N ILE A 51 -5.63 13.48 0.84
CA ILE A 51 -4.73 12.60 0.06
C ILE A 51 -5.15 12.52 -1.41
N ASN A 52 -6.43 12.72 -1.72
CA ASN A 52 -6.91 12.66 -3.11
C ASN A 52 -6.51 13.88 -3.95
N TYR A 53 -6.15 15.00 -3.33
CA TYR A 53 -6.04 16.31 -3.98
C TYR A 53 -4.63 16.92 -3.91
N ASP A 54 -4.17 17.34 -2.73
CA ASP A 54 -2.90 18.05 -2.56
C ASP A 54 -2.41 17.99 -1.09
N LEU A 55 -1.11 17.81 -0.91
CA LEU A 55 -0.41 17.65 0.36
C LEU A 55 -0.37 18.94 1.20
N ASN A 56 -0.49 20.10 0.54
CA ASN A 56 -0.12 21.40 1.11
C ASN A 56 -0.86 21.78 2.40
N ASP A 57 -2.07 21.28 2.61
CA ASP A 57 -2.89 21.61 3.79
C ASP A 57 -2.99 20.48 4.82
N MET A 58 -2.24 19.38 4.64
CA MET A 58 -2.34 18.22 5.54
C MET A 58 -1.51 18.34 6.82
N VAL A 59 -0.42 19.11 6.79
CA VAL A 59 0.52 19.28 7.91
C VAL A 59 -0.20 19.75 9.18
N ASP A 60 -1.23 20.58 9.00
CA ASP A 60 -1.97 21.18 10.09
C ASP A 60 -2.95 20.20 10.76
N TYR A 61 -3.27 19.06 10.17
CA TYR A 61 -4.06 18.04 10.86
C TYR A 61 -3.27 17.30 11.94
N PHE A 62 -1.95 17.21 11.77
CA PHE A 62 -1.10 16.33 12.58
C PHE A 62 -0.45 17.03 13.77
N ALA A 63 -0.42 16.35 14.92
CA ALA A 63 0.42 16.75 16.03
C ALA A 63 1.91 16.63 15.63
N PRO A 64 2.82 17.44 16.21
CA PRO A 64 4.26 17.36 15.88
C PRO A 64 4.88 15.97 16.11
N ASN A 65 4.37 15.25 17.11
CA ASN A 65 4.76 13.89 17.50
C ASN A 65 3.76 12.82 17.01
N VAL A 66 3.06 13.08 15.90
CA VAL A 66 2.15 12.09 15.31
C VAL A 66 2.87 10.78 15.08
N VAL A 67 2.21 9.68 15.45
CA VAL A 67 2.70 8.33 15.16
C VAL A 67 1.75 7.67 14.17
N PHE A 68 2.32 7.19 13.07
CA PHE A 68 1.61 6.39 12.08
C PHE A 68 2.09 4.93 12.16
N VAL A 69 1.15 4.01 12.17
CA VAL A 69 1.41 2.57 12.16
C VAL A 69 0.70 1.94 10.97
N ASN A 70 1.46 1.36 10.05
CA ASN A 70 0.95 0.51 8.99
C ASN A 70 0.97 -0.94 9.47
N ILE A 71 -0.18 -1.61 9.43
CA ILE A 71 -0.31 -3.04 9.73
C ILE A 71 -0.33 -3.80 8.41
N LEU A 72 0.75 -4.53 8.15
CA LEU A 72 0.86 -5.39 6.97
C LEU A 72 -0.05 -6.62 7.07
N PRO A 73 -0.38 -7.28 5.94
CA PRO A 73 -1.27 -8.45 5.96
C PRO A 73 -0.80 -9.61 6.85
N ASP A 74 0.51 -9.76 7.04
CA ASP A 74 1.11 -10.77 7.94
C ASP A 74 1.07 -10.38 9.42
N GLY A 75 0.61 -9.16 9.74
CA GLY A 75 0.54 -8.58 11.09
C GLY A 75 1.78 -7.80 11.51
N THR A 76 2.81 -7.74 10.66
CA THR A 76 3.98 -6.89 10.89
C THR A 76 3.56 -5.42 10.96
N LYS A 77 4.18 -4.68 11.88
CA LYS A 77 3.90 -3.25 12.09
C LYS A 77 5.08 -2.42 11.63
N GLU A 78 4.83 -1.53 10.69
CA GLU A 78 5.78 -0.49 10.28
C GLU A 78 5.35 0.81 10.95
N THR A 79 6.28 1.48 11.64
CA THR A 79 5.95 2.66 12.46
C THR A 79 6.77 3.86 12.03
N ILE A 80 6.10 5.00 11.92
CA ILE A 80 6.70 6.31 11.73
C ILE A 80 6.30 7.18 12.90
N GLU A 81 7.28 7.74 13.59
CA GLU A 81 7.08 8.45 14.86
C GLU A 81 7.25 9.97 14.74
N ASN A 82 7.22 10.49 13.51
CA ASN A 82 7.35 11.92 13.27
C ASN A 82 6.56 12.37 12.04
N ARG A 83 6.16 13.64 12.06
CA ARG A 83 5.37 14.27 11.01
C ARG A 83 6.07 14.25 9.64
N GLU A 84 7.38 14.48 9.59
CA GLU A 84 8.15 14.53 8.32
C GLU A 84 8.10 13.18 7.57
N GLY A 85 8.29 12.08 8.30
CA GLY A 85 8.19 10.74 7.75
C GLY A 85 6.77 10.43 7.25
N LEU A 86 5.74 10.84 8.00
CA LEU A 86 4.35 10.64 7.59
C LEU A 86 4.03 11.42 6.31
N MET A 87 4.46 12.68 6.24
CA MET A 87 4.30 13.51 5.04
C MET A 87 5.04 12.92 3.84
N THR A 88 6.17 12.25 4.06
CA THR A 88 6.90 11.53 2.99
C THR A 88 6.09 10.36 2.44
N ILE A 89 5.46 9.56 3.30
CA ILE A 89 4.56 8.48 2.85
C ILE A 89 3.40 9.04 2.03
N ILE A 90 2.72 10.06 2.56
CA ILE A 90 1.54 10.64 1.90
C ILE A 90 1.93 11.24 0.54
N SER A 91 3.08 11.91 0.45
CA SER A 91 3.62 12.44 -0.81
C SER A 91 3.83 11.34 -1.85
N ASN A 92 4.36 10.18 -1.44
CA ASN A 92 4.51 9.03 -2.34
C ASN A 92 3.16 8.45 -2.77
N MET A 93 2.19 8.33 -1.86
CA MET A 93 0.83 7.89 -2.20
C MET A 93 0.18 8.80 -3.26
N ILE A 94 0.31 10.13 -3.09
CA ILE A 94 -0.20 11.11 -4.06
C ILE A 94 0.50 10.95 -5.41
N LYS A 95 1.84 10.79 -5.40
CA LYS A 95 2.64 10.60 -6.62
C LYS A 95 2.24 9.33 -7.38
N ASP A 96 1.87 8.28 -6.66
CA ASP A 96 1.44 7.00 -7.21
C ASP A 96 -0.07 6.99 -7.57
N ASP A 97 -0.72 8.17 -7.54
CA ASP A 97 -2.14 8.42 -7.83
C ASP A 97 -3.10 7.57 -6.99
N VAL A 98 -2.69 7.27 -5.75
CA VAL A 98 -3.54 6.58 -4.78
C VAL A 98 -4.71 7.50 -4.40
N LYS A 99 -5.91 6.93 -4.39
CA LYS A 99 -7.15 7.59 -3.96
C LYS A 99 -7.82 6.82 -2.86
N PHE A 100 -8.37 7.54 -1.89
CA PHE A 100 -9.15 7.01 -0.78
C PHE A 100 -10.60 7.45 -0.90
N SER A 101 -11.50 6.53 -0.63
CA SER A 101 -12.91 6.80 -0.36
C SER A 101 -13.22 6.52 1.11
N VAL A 102 -14.16 7.26 1.67
CA VAL A 102 -14.73 7.01 3.01
C VAL A 102 -16.09 6.36 2.82
N GLU A 103 -16.27 5.14 3.34
CA GLU A 103 -17.55 4.43 3.28
C GLU A 103 -18.28 4.51 4.63
N THR A 104 -17.56 4.33 5.73
CA THR A 104 -18.14 4.42 7.07
C THR A 104 -17.22 5.16 8.03
N ILE A 105 -17.84 5.73 9.06
CA ILE A 105 -17.16 6.34 10.19
C ILE A 105 -17.88 5.95 11.48
N LYS A 106 -17.10 5.65 12.51
CA LYS A 106 -17.62 5.32 13.85
C LYS A 106 -16.60 5.68 14.92
N HIS A 107 -17.08 5.78 16.15
CA HIS A 107 -16.24 5.85 17.33
C HIS A 107 -16.14 4.48 17.98
N GLU A 108 -14.92 4.02 18.27
CA GLU A 108 -14.66 2.76 18.96
C GLU A 108 -13.51 2.94 19.95
N ASN A 109 -13.76 2.66 21.24
CA ASN A 109 -12.76 2.73 22.31
C ASN A 109 -11.98 4.06 22.36
N GLY A 110 -12.66 5.18 22.09
CA GLY A 110 -12.06 6.52 22.10
C GLY A 110 -11.28 6.88 20.82
N LEU A 111 -11.34 6.04 19.78
CA LEU A 111 -10.76 6.28 18.47
C LEU A 111 -11.85 6.63 17.46
N VAL A 112 -11.52 7.50 16.49
CA VAL A 112 -12.30 7.62 15.26
C VAL A 112 -11.82 6.51 14.32
N VAL A 113 -12.74 5.68 13.84
CA VAL A 113 -12.47 4.59 12.91
C VAL A 113 -13.15 4.91 11.60
N ILE A 114 -12.35 5.03 10.54
CA ILE A 114 -12.80 5.16 9.16
C ILE A 114 -12.60 3.80 8.47
N GLU A 115 -13.60 3.38 7.73
CA GLU A 115 -13.49 2.26 6.79
C GLU A 115 -13.84 2.77 5.39
N GLY A 116 -13.14 2.26 4.40
CA GLY A 116 -13.32 2.73 3.03
C GLY A 116 -12.55 1.89 2.03
N ARG A 117 -12.30 2.48 0.85
CA ARG A 117 -11.52 1.84 -0.22
C ARG A 117 -10.39 2.70 -0.70
N GLU A 118 -9.24 2.07 -0.91
CA GLU A 118 -8.07 2.60 -1.56
C GLU A 118 -8.04 2.09 -3.01
N THR A 119 -7.90 2.99 -3.97
CA THR A 119 -7.70 2.67 -5.39
C THR A 119 -6.44 3.33 -5.90
N ASP A 120 -5.68 2.59 -6.69
CA ASP A 120 -4.54 3.05 -7.47
C ASP A 120 -4.65 2.55 -8.91
N TYR A 121 -3.69 2.88 -9.77
CA TYR A 121 -3.70 2.40 -11.16
C TYR A 121 -3.73 0.86 -11.26
N LEU A 122 -3.11 0.16 -10.30
CA LEU A 122 -2.97 -1.30 -10.36
C LEU A 122 -4.30 -1.97 -10.07
N THR A 123 -5.03 -1.50 -9.06
CA THR A 123 -6.38 -1.97 -8.74
C THR A 123 -7.36 -1.69 -9.88
N GLU A 124 -7.26 -0.53 -10.56
CA GLU A 124 -8.05 -0.21 -11.76
C GLU A 124 -7.77 -1.17 -12.93
N LEU A 125 -6.49 -1.52 -13.11
CA LEU A 125 -6.04 -2.43 -14.16
C LEU A 125 -6.47 -3.89 -13.91
N LYS A 126 -6.68 -4.27 -12.65
CA LYS A 126 -6.87 -5.65 -12.20
C LYS A 126 -8.32 -5.94 -11.80
N GLU A 127 -8.57 -7.14 -11.27
CA GLU A 127 -9.90 -7.61 -10.86
C GLU A 127 -10.49 -6.86 -9.65
N LEU A 128 -9.79 -5.84 -9.15
CA LEU A 128 -10.13 -5.04 -7.98
C LEU A 128 -10.50 -3.60 -8.35
N LYS A 129 -11.34 -3.42 -9.38
CA LYS A 129 -11.77 -2.08 -9.84
C LYS A 129 -12.43 -1.20 -8.77
N LYS A 130 -12.93 -1.80 -7.69
CA LYS A 130 -13.49 -1.05 -6.56
C LYS A 130 -12.44 -0.59 -5.57
N GLY A 131 -11.20 -1.06 -5.67
CA GLY A 131 -10.12 -0.83 -4.72
C GLY A 131 -10.04 -1.87 -3.61
N ILE A 132 -8.97 -1.75 -2.82
CA ILE A 132 -8.70 -2.51 -1.60
C ILE A 132 -9.47 -1.87 -0.45
N ARG A 133 -10.23 -2.65 0.33
CA ARG A 133 -10.83 -2.14 1.57
C ARG A 133 -9.73 -1.82 2.58
N TYR A 134 -9.89 -0.74 3.33
CA TYR A 134 -8.97 -0.38 4.42
C TYR A 134 -9.74 0.01 5.69
N SER A 135 -9.03 0.01 6.81
CA SER A 135 -9.44 0.68 8.05
C SER A 135 -8.35 1.64 8.51
N CYS A 136 -8.75 2.84 8.91
CA CYS A 136 -7.87 3.82 9.51
C CYS A 136 -8.42 4.23 10.88
N ARG A 137 -7.60 4.11 11.93
CA ARG A 137 -7.99 4.44 13.31
C ARG A 137 -7.19 5.61 13.81
N PHE A 138 -7.88 6.67 14.22
CA PHE A 138 -7.30 7.94 14.63
C PHE A 138 -7.47 8.17 16.13
N SER A 139 -6.39 8.59 16.78
CA SER A 139 -6.44 9.22 18.10
C SER A 139 -6.10 10.68 17.97
N PHE A 140 -6.75 11.50 18.80
CA PHE A 140 -6.58 12.94 18.81
C PHE A 140 -5.90 13.41 20.10
N ASP A 141 -4.96 14.35 19.96
CA ASP A 141 -4.36 15.10 21.05
C ASP A 141 -4.59 16.60 20.81
N ASN A 142 -5.28 17.25 21.75
CA ASN A 142 -5.61 18.69 21.69
C ASN A 142 -6.19 19.14 20.34
N GLY A 143 -7.08 18.33 19.74
CA GLY A 143 -7.74 18.63 18.48
C GLY A 143 -6.90 18.35 17.22
N LYS A 144 -5.68 17.82 17.37
CA LYS A 144 -4.82 17.35 16.27
C LYS A 144 -4.74 15.83 16.27
N ILE A 145 -4.46 15.23 15.12
CA ILE A 145 -4.24 13.79 14.98
C ILE A 145 -2.87 13.45 15.58
N GLY A 146 -2.87 12.67 16.66
CA GLY A 146 -1.66 12.23 17.37
C GLY A 146 -1.26 10.79 17.07
N TYR A 147 -2.20 9.96 16.63
CA TYR A 147 -1.95 8.56 16.32
C TYR A 147 -2.83 8.10 15.16
N ILE A 148 -2.26 7.31 14.25
CA ILE A 148 -2.95 6.74 13.09
C ILE A 148 -2.56 5.27 12.98
N VAL A 149 -3.54 4.38 12.88
CA VAL A 149 -3.32 2.97 12.52
C VAL A 149 -4.01 2.70 11.20
N TYR A 150 -3.24 2.36 10.18
CA TYR A 150 -3.71 1.97 8.86
C TYR A 150 -3.60 0.45 8.68
N GLU A 151 -4.62 -0.15 8.10
CA GLU A 151 -4.68 -1.58 7.83
C GLU A 151 -5.48 -1.87 6.55
N GLU A 152 -4.87 -2.56 5.60
CA GLU A 152 -5.53 -3.07 4.40
C GLU A 152 -6.29 -4.38 4.69
N ASN A 153 -7.37 -4.60 3.95
CA ASN A 153 -8.08 -5.86 3.97
C ASN A 153 -7.21 -6.97 3.35
N LYS A 154 -6.94 -7.99 4.14
CA LYS A 154 -6.04 -9.09 3.79
C LYS A 154 -6.51 -9.88 2.57
N ASP A 155 -7.81 -10.08 2.41
CA ASP A 155 -8.35 -10.86 1.28
C ASP A 155 -8.26 -10.08 -0.02
N ASP A 156 -8.57 -8.77 0.01
CA ASP A 156 -8.42 -7.89 -1.14
C ASP A 156 -6.95 -7.79 -1.55
N LYS A 157 -6.03 -7.63 -0.58
CA LYS A 157 -4.59 -7.61 -0.87
C LYS A 157 -4.10 -8.92 -1.47
N LYS A 158 -4.54 -10.07 -0.94
CA LYS A 158 -4.22 -11.39 -1.49
C LYS A 158 -4.72 -11.55 -2.92
N LEU A 159 -5.93 -11.05 -3.20
CA LEU A 159 -6.50 -11.09 -4.53
C LEU A 159 -5.67 -10.23 -5.50
N LEU A 160 -5.30 -9.01 -5.10
CA LEU A 160 -4.41 -8.15 -5.88
C LEU A 160 -3.08 -8.84 -6.19
N ASP A 161 -2.41 -9.37 -5.17
CA ASP A 161 -1.13 -10.05 -5.32
C ASP A 161 -1.24 -11.26 -6.25
N SER A 162 -2.33 -12.04 -6.12
CA SER A 162 -2.57 -13.20 -6.98
C SER A 162 -2.79 -12.79 -8.45
N SER A 163 -3.37 -11.61 -8.69
CA SER A 163 -3.67 -11.09 -10.03
C SER A 163 -2.43 -10.66 -10.82
N ILE A 164 -1.26 -10.58 -10.19
CA ILE A 164 0.02 -10.20 -10.81
C ILE A 164 1.13 -11.24 -10.62
N LYS A 165 0.84 -12.35 -9.91
CA LYS A 165 1.85 -13.32 -9.50
C LYS A 165 2.45 -14.12 -10.67
N GLY A 166 1.63 -14.42 -11.68
CA GLY A 166 2.02 -15.20 -12.83
C GLY A 166 2.91 -14.41 -13.80
N VAL A 167 3.98 -15.05 -14.24
CA VAL A 167 5.00 -14.45 -15.12
C VAL A 167 5.18 -15.26 -16.40
N THR A 168 5.58 -14.60 -17.49
CA THR A 168 5.77 -15.23 -18.81
C THR A 168 7.18 -15.80 -19.01
N GLY A 169 8.06 -15.63 -18.03
CA GLY A 169 9.44 -16.11 -18.06
C GLY A 169 10.30 -15.39 -19.11
N MET A 170 10.27 -14.07 -19.07
CA MET A 170 11.17 -13.18 -19.82
C MET A 170 11.62 -12.04 -18.90
N TYR A 171 12.81 -11.52 -19.15
CA TYR A 171 13.28 -10.28 -18.56
C TYR A 171 13.04 -9.13 -19.52
N LEU A 172 12.55 -8.02 -18.96
CA LEU A 172 12.14 -6.85 -19.70
C LEU A 172 12.95 -5.65 -19.24
N GLU A 173 13.37 -4.83 -20.19
CA GLU A 173 13.94 -3.51 -19.94
C GLU A 173 13.01 -2.46 -20.57
N SER A 174 12.71 -1.41 -19.80
CA SER A 174 11.97 -0.26 -20.27
C SER A 174 12.88 0.97 -20.29
N ASP A 175 12.82 1.72 -21.39
CA ASP A 175 13.42 3.06 -21.51
C ASP A 175 12.39 4.19 -21.32
N GLY A 176 11.17 3.84 -20.89
CA GLY A 176 10.04 4.76 -20.75
C GLY A 176 9.14 4.82 -21.98
N GLU A 177 9.66 4.53 -23.18
CA GLU A 177 8.89 4.53 -24.43
C GLU A 177 8.61 3.11 -24.95
N LYS A 178 9.56 2.20 -24.78
CA LYS A 178 9.54 0.85 -25.34
C LYS A 178 9.89 -0.17 -24.28
N ILE A 179 9.39 -1.38 -24.50
CA ILE A 179 9.73 -2.55 -23.68
C ILE A 179 10.50 -3.51 -24.56
N LYS A 180 11.74 -3.79 -24.17
CA LYS A 180 12.62 -4.73 -24.86
C LYS A 180 12.82 -5.98 -24.01
N ILE A 181 12.81 -7.14 -24.67
CA ILE A 181 13.19 -8.40 -24.04
C ILE A 181 14.71 -8.45 -23.93
N THR A 182 15.23 -8.57 -22.71
CA THR A 182 16.66 -8.70 -22.45
C THR A 182 17.10 -10.16 -22.34
N GLU A 183 16.21 -11.04 -21.88
CA GLU A 183 16.50 -12.47 -21.76
C GLU A 183 15.22 -13.32 -21.77
N CYS A 184 15.31 -14.51 -22.35
CA CYS A 184 14.29 -15.56 -22.29
C CYS A 184 14.92 -16.84 -21.72
N PRO A 185 14.78 -17.13 -20.42
CA PRO A 185 15.35 -18.34 -19.82
C PRO A 185 14.83 -19.62 -20.49
N VAL A 186 15.71 -20.61 -20.62
CA VAL A 186 15.44 -21.89 -21.30
C VAL A 186 14.28 -22.62 -20.63
N GLY A 187 13.34 -23.13 -21.45
CA GLY A 187 12.22 -23.93 -20.97
C GLY A 187 11.04 -23.11 -20.43
N GLN A 188 11.13 -21.79 -20.41
CA GLN A 188 10.03 -20.90 -20.04
C GLN A 188 9.07 -20.62 -21.20
N SER A 189 7.90 -20.06 -20.88
CA SER A 189 6.86 -19.80 -21.90
C SER A 189 7.33 -18.89 -23.03
N ALA A 190 8.07 -17.83 -22.70
CA ALA A 190 8.62 -16.90 -23.69
C ALA A 190 9.55 -17.60 -24.69
N GLU A 191 10.51 -18.38 -24.19
CA GLU A 191 11.49 -19.12 -25.01
C GLU A 191 10.79 -20.16 -25.89
N LYS A 192 9.89 -20.97 -25.32
CA LYS A 192 9.09 -21.97 -26.06
C LYS A 192 8.24 -21.35 -27.17
N SER A 193 7.88 -20.09 -27.03
CA SER A 193 7.09 -19.33 -28.03
C SER A 193 7.98 -18.61 -29.06
N GLY A 194 9.29 -18.85 -29.03
CA GLY A 194 10.25 -18.34 -30.01
C GLY A 194 10.68 -16.88 -29.79
N LEU A 195 10.39 -16.31 -28.61
CA LEU A 195 10.86 -14.98 -28.22
C LEU A 195 12.35 -14.98 -27.93
N LYS A 196 13.01 -13.86 -28.23
CA LYS A 196 14.46 -13.72 -28.14
C LYS A 196 14.84 -12.37 -27.57
N GLN A 197 16.05 -12.30 -27.03
CA GLN A 197 16.67 -11.02 -26.68
C GLN A 197 16.64 -10.05 -27.87
N GLY A 198 16.30 -8.80 -27.59
CA GLY A 198 16.20 -7.71 -28.58
C GLY A 198 14.82 -7.54 -29.20
N ASP A 199 13.89 -8.48 -28.97
CA ASP A 199 12.48 -8.30 -29.34
C ASP A 199 11.87 -7.12 -28.58
N VAL A 200 10.96 -6.39 -29.24
CA VAL A 200 10.22 -5.27 -28.64
C VAL A 200 8.75 -5.63 -28.53
N VAL A 201 8.16 -5.41 -27.35
CA VAL A 201 6.72 -5.55 -27.15
C VAL A 201 6.01 -4.35 -27.75
N GLU A 202 5.20 -4.58 -28.78
CA GLU A 202 4.46 -3.53 -29.50
C GLU A 202 3.06 -3.34 -28.89
N SER A 203 2.39 -4.44 -28.52
CA SER A 203 1.08 -4.42 -27.86
C SER A 203 0.91 -5.58 -26.88
N VAL A 204 0.01 -5.38 -25.90
CA VAL A 204 -0.42 -6.38 -24.92
C VAL A 204 -1.93 -6.47 -24.96
N GLU A 205 -2.48 -7.66 -25.24
CA GLU A 205 -3.92 -7.87 -25.45
C GLU A 205 -4.53 -6.89 -26.49
N GLY A 206 -3.80 -6.66 -27.58
CA GLY A 206 -4.23 -5.78 -28.68
C GLY A 206 -4.09 -4.28 -28.42
N MET A 207 -3.82 -3.86 -27.18
CA MET A 207 -3.56 -2.45 -26.84
C MET A 207 -2.09 -2.11 -27.05
N LYS A 208 -1.78 -1.12 -27.88
CA LYS A 208 -0.39 -0.71 -28.12
C LYS A 208 0.21 -0.09 -26.87
N VAL A 209 1.49 -0.35 -26.62
CA VAL A 209 2.20 0.22 -25.46
C VAL A 209 2.14 1.75 -25.47
N ILE A 210 2.22 2.37 -26.66
CA ILE A 210 2.13 3.84 -26.82
C ILE A 210 0.75 4.44 -26.51
N GLU A 211 -0.30 3.61 -26.47
CA GLU A 211 -1.67 4.04 -26.18
C GLU A 211 -2.02 3.86 -24.68
N MET A 212 -1.12 3.23 -23.90
CA MET A 212 -1.33 2.99 -22.48
C MET A 212 -1.11 4.26 -21.67
N ARG A 213 -2.02 4.53 -20.73
CA ARG A 213 -2.02 5.75 -19.91
C ARG A 213 -0.80 5.82 -19.00
N HIS A 214 -0.37 4.68 -18.46
CA HIS A 214 0.82 4.58 -17.61
C HIS A 214 2.03 3.97 -18.36
N GLY A 215 2.00 4.06 -19.69
CA GLY A 215 3.10 3.69 -20.58
C GLY A 215 3.63 2.27 -20.36
N THR A 216 4.95 2.15 -20.30
CA THR A 216 5.64 0.85 -20.23
C THR A 216 5.40 0.09 -18.92
N GLU A 217 5.18 0.79 -17.81
CA GLU A 217 4.83 0.16 -16.54
C GLU A 217 3.48 -0.56 -16.63
N GLU A 218 2.49 0.08 -17.26
CA GLU A 218 1.19 -0.53 -17.51
C GLU A 218 1.33 -1.82 -18.32
N ALA A 219 2.13 -1.79 -19.39
CA ALA A 219 2.35 -2.96 -20.22
C ALA A 219 3.02 -4.11 -19.45
N VAL A 220 4.02 -3.83 -18.61
CA VAL A 220 4.62 -4.86 -17.73
C VAL A 220 3.56 -5.47 -16.81
N ASN A 221 2.70 -4.65 -16.21
CA ASN A 221 1.64 -5.15 -15.34
C ASN A 221 0.55 -5.91 -16.09
N ARG A 222 0.26 -5.58 -17.36
CA ARG A 222 -0.65 -6.35 -18.23
C ARG A 222 -0.03 -7.68 -18.67
N ILE A 223 1.29 -7.73 -18.89
CA ILE A 223 2.02 -8.98 -19.19
C ILE A 223 1.92 -9.93 -17.99
N ARG A 224 2.06 -9.40 -16.77
CA ARG A 224 1.77 -10.14 -15.53
C ARG A 224 0.28 -10.38 -15.36
N GLY A 225 -0.07 -11.44 -14.65
CA GLY A 225 -1.45 -11.87 -14.50
C GLY A 225 -1.57 -13.04 -13.53
N PRO A 226 -2.77 -13.62 -13.36
CA PRO A 226 -2.92 -14.83 -12.56
C PRO A 226 -2.14 -16.01 -13.17
N VAL A 227 -1.55 -16.85 -12.31
CA VAL A 227 -0.87 -18.09 -12.72
C VAL A 227 -1.85 -19.00 -13.48
N GLY A 228 -1.36 -19.66 -14.54
CA GLY A 228 -2.14 -20.55 -15.40
C GLY A 228 -2.96 -19.85 -16.48
N THR A 229 -3.02 -18.52 -16.48
CA THR A 229 -3.68 -17.75 -17.53
C THR A 229 -2.74 -17.47 -18.70
N LYS A 230 -3.28 -16.99 -19.82
CA LYS A 230 -2.49 -16.64 -21.00
C LYS A 230 -2.49 -15.15 -21.27
N VAL A 231 -1.47 -14.67 -21.98
CA VAL A 231 -1.37 -13.31 -22.49
C VAL A 231 -0.99 -13.29 -23.96
N ASN A 232 -1.65 -12.46 -24.75
CA ASN A 232 -1.31 -12.22 -26.15
C ASN A 232 -0.43 -10.98 -26.29
N LEU A 233 0.75 -11.14 -26.89
CA LEU A 233 1.67 -10.05 -27.19
C LEU A 233 1.85 -9.94 -28.70
N SER A 234 1.86 -8.71 -29.21
CA SER A 234 2.41 -8.43 -30.54
C SER A 234 3.86 -7.99 -30.40
N ILE A 235 4.76 -8.66 -31.11
CA ILE A 235 6.20 -8.50 -30.97
C ILE A 235 6.79 -7.96 -32.26
N ARG A 236 7.63 -6.94 -32.12
CA ARG A 236 8.43 -6.37 -33.20
C ARG A 236 9.85 -6.90 -33.15
N ARG A 237 10.24 -7.64 -34.19
CA ARG A 237 11.63 -8.07 -34.44
C ARG A 237 12.08 -7.48 -35.76
N ASN A 238 13.06 -6.57 -35.70
CA ASN A 238 13.47 -5.74 -36.84
C ASN A 238 12.28 -4.96 -37.41
N ARG A 239 11.85 -5.27 -38.64
CA ARG A 239 10.69 -4.64 -39.32
C ARG A 239 9.46 -5.55 -39.39
N LYS A 240 9.48 -6.70 -38.72
CA LYS A 240 8.39 -7.67 -38.74
C LYS A 240 7.63 -7.64 -37.42
N LEU A 241 6.31 -7.70 -37.54
CA LEU A 241 5.39 -7.95 -36.42
C LEU A 241 4.94 -9.40 -36.47
N PHE A 242 4.84 -10.01 -35.30
CA PHE A 242 4.24 -11.33 -35.14
C PHE A 242 3.62 -11.43 -33.73
N ASP A 243 2.55 -12.19 -33.62
CA ASP A 243 1.85 -12.37 -32.36
C ASP A 243 2.30 -13.67 -31.68
N VAL A 244 2.32 -13.65 -30.35
CA VAL A 244 2.58 -14.81 -29.51
C VAL A 244 1.58 -14.87 -28.37
N GLU A 245 1.16 -16.08 -28.04
CA GLU A 245 0.38 -16.36 -26.85
C GLU A 245 1.29 -17.01 -25.81
N LEU A 246 1.36 -16.46 -24.61
CA LEU A 246 2.25 -16.90 -23.54
C LEU A 246 1.47 -17.36 -22.33
N LEU A 247 1.84 -18.51 -21.77
CA LEU A 247 1.36 -18.98 -20.47
C LEU A 247 2.06 -18.23 -19.35
N ARG A 248 1.29 -17.78 -18.36
CA ARG A 248 1.80 -17.25 -17.09
C ARG A 248 2.01 -18.41 -16.13
N ASN A 249 3.26 -18.66 -15.73
CA ASN A 249 3.64 -19.72 -14.78
C ASN A 249 3.77 -19.18 -13.36
#